data_AF-Q21435-F1
#
_entry.id   AF-Q21435-F1
#
_cell.length_a   1.000
_cell.length_b   1.000
_cell.length_c   1.000
_cell.angle_alpha   90.00
_cell.angle_beta   90.00
_cell.angle_gamma   90.00
#
_symmetry.space_group_name_H-M   'P 1'
#
loop_
_entity.id
_entity.type
_entity.pdbx_description
1 polymer ?
#
loop_
_entity_poly.entity_id
_entity_poly.type
_entity_poly.pdbx_seq_one_letter_code
_entity_poly.pdbx_strand_id
1 'polypeptide(L)'
;MYYQWDALLLESTVYVAILAWFDNGPADSIALFGIVSLLLRVVFMNGATKLLSKCPTWWNLTALNYHFESQPLPTPFAWYAHYFPQFFKQLATLQMNFIEILLPPLFLIPLIHVRYFVFFCQVLLTTLTLFTGNNGFFNYNILVLMVSLLQTPRVPIGASFLAAIVFAKIGFEVVYRLPYKILFEDDRLPSFALTLTHESFRKFMIYYIDVIVATMAIIFTIVNCYSMLKVGSSQNGRMKKWVHLAFVLCSVLFLGVYGNIPLLRMDEKLAQRTYEPPVVMTMYKTVNSWSVANSYGSYRQMTGTHGRPEIVIEGSHHIEGPWREIEFTSKPGKVSKRPRFISPHHPRLDMQMYYAAEGTYQQNPFFLSLVYHLMQNTTEVVNLIEDYPFKNRSEPMRFARAKLYMYHFTDIGDKNWWTRSFQEEYMPTFNKGNDALLNYLTEHKIINKRKSEFVNGPLGKYLKQCHRLTAGIDEIALISTMVVLVFFRKMYSYFFSAHRRNE
;
A
#
# COMPACT_ATOMS: atom_id res chain seq x y z
N MET A 1 10.55 0.70 10.52
CA MET A 1 9.20 1.07 10.03
C MET A 1 9.29 1.19 8.52
N TYR A 2 9.17 0.08 7.80
CA TYR A 2 9.21 0.07 6.34
C TYR A 2 7.91 -0.55 5.86
N TYR A 3 6.97 0.30 5.44
CA TYR A 3 5.67 -0.17 4.99
C TYR A 3 5.56 -0.18 3.48
N GLN A 4 4.68 -1.03 2.98
CA GLN A 4 4.44 -1.19 1.56
C GLN A 4 4.04 0.11 0.86
N TRP A 5 3.26 0.97 1.53
CA TRP A 5 2.89 2.28 0.99
C TRP A 5 4.09 3.19 0.84
N ASP A 6 4.95 3.30 1.86
CA ASP A 6 6.19 4.11 1.80
C ASP A 6 7.09 3.66 0.65
N ALA A 7 7.28 2.34 0.55
CA ALA A 7 8.03 1.70 -0.52
C ALA A 7 7.48 2.06 -1.90
N LEU A 8 6.16 1.92 -2.09
CA LEU A 8 5.50 2.27 -3.35
C LEU A 8 5.62 3.75 -3.67
N LEU A 9 5.42 4.64 -2.70
CA LEU A 9 5.51 6.08 -2.92
C LEU A 9 6.91 6.50 -3.32
N LEU A 10 7.94 6.00 -2.65
CA LEU A 10 9.31 6.30 -3.01
C LEU A 10 9.63 5.76 -4.42
N GLU A 11 9.31 4.48 -4.66
CA GLU A 11 9.61 3.84 -5.93
C GLU A 11 8.88 4.52 -7.09
N SER A 12 7.56 4.72 -6.99
CA SER A 12 6.77 5.45 -7.98
C SER A 12 7.26 6.88 -8.22
N THR A 13 7.74 7.58 -7.18
CA THR A 13 8.32 8.92 -7.33
C THR A 13 9.57 8.89 -8.20
N VAL A 14 10.43 7.87 -8.08
CA VAL A 14 11.61 7.71 -8.96
C VAL A 14 11.17 7.51 -10.41
N TYR A 15 10.20 6.63 -10.67
CA TYR A 15 9.68 6.40 -12.03
C TYR A 15 9.01 7.66 -12.63
N VAL A 16 8.23 8.39 -11.82
CA VAL A 16 7.56 9.62 -12.27
C VAL A 16 8.56 10.77 -12.44
N ALA A 17 9.61 10.86 -11.62
CA ALA A 17 10.66 11.86 -11.78
C ALA A 17 11.41 11.68 -13.10
N ILE A 18 11.66 10.43 -13.53
CA ILE A 18 12.23 10.14 -14.86
C ILE A 18 11.32 10.65 -15.98
N LEU A 19 10.00 10.54 -15.83
CA LEU A 19 9.04 11.08 -16.80
C LEU A 19 8.98 12.62 -16.77
N ALA A 20 8.93 13.22 -15.58
CA ALA A 20 8.71 14.64 -15.39
C ALA A 20 9.92 15.52 -15.75
N TRP A 21 11.13 14.94 -15.74
CA TRP A 21 12.34 15.68 -16.04
C TRP A 21 12.38 16.17 -17.51
N PHE A 22 11.56 15.61 -18.41
CA PHE A 22 11.75 15.83 -19.84
C PHE A 22 10.45 16.19 -20.59
N ASP A 23 10.60 17.06 -21.60
CA ASP A 23 9.51 17.53 -22.46
C ASP A 23 9.01 16.44 -23.43
N ASN A 24 7.72 16.55 -23.80
CA ASN A 24 6.99 15.71 -24.76
C ASN A 24 7.88 15.15 -25.89
N GLY A 25 8.38 13.93 -25.72
CA GLY A 25 9.46 13.36 -26.50
C GLY A 25 9.33 11.86 -26.75
N PRO A 26 10.23 11.25 -27.55
CA PRO A 26 10.24 9.80 -27.75
C PRO A 26 10.52 9.02 -26.46
N ALA A 27 11.27 9.61 -25.52
CA ALA A 27 11.62 8.98 -24.25
C ALA A 27 10.41 8.79 -23.30
N ASP A 28 9.34 9.58 -23.46
CA ASP A 28 8.13 9.47 -22.63
C ASP A 28 7.49 8.09 -22.74
N SER A 29 7.56 7.46 -23.91
CA SER A 29 7.01 6.12 -24.12
C SER A 29 7.75 5.08 -23.28
N ILE A 30 9.06 5.26 -23.11
CA ILE A 30 9.92 4.39 -22.29
C ILE A 30 9.67 4.64 -20.80
N ALA A 31 9.58 5.90 -20.38
CA ALA A 31 9.27 6.25 -19.00
C ALA A 31 7.86 5.79 -18.57
N LEU A 32 6.85 5.98 -19.43
CA LEU A 32 5.50 5.45 -19.22
C LEU A 32 5.48 3.92 -19.15
N PHE A 33 6.26 3.24 -20.00
CA PHE A 33 6.41 1.78 -19.90
C PHE A 33 6.98 1.36 -18.53
N GLY A 34 7.96 2.10 -18.00
CA GLY A 34 8.48 1.88 -16.64
C GLY A 34 7.41 1.99 -15.56
N ILE A 35 6.56 3.02 -15.62
CA ILE A 35 5.43 3.22 -14.71
C ILE A 35 4.41 2.07 -14.81
N VAL A 36 4.05 1.67 -16.03
CA VAL A 36 3.13 0.54 -16.28
C VAL A 36 3.71 -0.77 -15.76
N SER A 37 5.03 -0.97 -15.91
CA SER A 37 5.74 -2.14 -15.39
C SER A 37 5.72 -2.19 -13.86
N LEU A 38 5.95 -1.04 -13.20
CA LEU A 38 5.81 -0.92 -11.74
C LEU A 38 4.38 -1.25 -11.30
N LEU A 39 3.38 -0.66 -11.96
CA LEU A 39 1.96 -0.87 -11.65
C LEU A 39 1.58 -2.35 -11.78
N LEU A 40 1.97 -3.00 -12.88
CA LEU A 40 1.78 -4.44 -13.09
C LEU A 40 2.37 -5.23 -11.94
N ARG A 41 3.65 -4.98 -11.61
CA ARG A 41 4.35 -5.70 -10.56
C ARG A 41 3.65 -5.56 -9.21
N VAL A 42 3.28 -4.35 -8.81
CA VAL A 42 2.65 -4.10 -7.50
C VAL A 42 1.30 -4.81 -7.38
N VAL A 43 0.43 -4.66 -8.39
CA VAL A 43 -0.90 -5.29 -8.40
C VAL A 43 -0.78 -6.81 -8.43
N PHE A 44 0.05 -7.34 -9.32
CA PHE A 44 0.28 -8.77 -9.46
C PHE A 44 0.85 -9.41 -8.19
N MET A 45 1.84 -8.77 -7.58
CA MET A 45 2.44 -9.25 -6.33
C MET A 45 1.44 -9.26 -5.17
N ASN A 46 0.58 -8.26 -5.08
CA ASN A 46 -0.45 -8.23 -4.05
C ASN A 46 -1.46 -9.37 -4.15
N GLY A 47 -1.86 -9.76 -5.37
CA GLY A 47 -2.76 -10.89 -5.57
C GLY A 47 -2.06 -12.24 -5.42
N ALA A 48 -0.96 -12.46 -6.16
CA ALA A 48 -0.30 -13.75 -6.26
C ALA A 48 0.23 -14.26 -4.90
N THR A 49 0.76 -13.36 -4.07
CA THR A 49 1.36 -13.75 -2.79
C THR A 49 0.34 -14.25 -1.76
N LYS A 50 -0.95 -13.89 -1.90
CA LYS A 50 -2.03 -14.40 -1.03
C LYS A 50 -2.20 -15.92 -1.17
N LEU A 51 -2.25 -16.43 -2.39
CA LEU A 51 -2.38 -17.86 -2.66
C LEU A 51 -1.05 -18.62 -2.49
N LEU A 52 0.09 -18.01 -2.85
CA LEU A 52 1.42 -18.58 -2.63
C LEU A 52 1.76 -18.76 -1.14
N SER A 53 1.15 -17.98 -0.25
CA SER A 53 1.37 -18.06 1.20
C SER A 53 0.92 -19.38 1.86
N LYS A 54 0.15 -20.22 1.13
CA LYS A 54 -0.54 -21.41 1.66
C LYS A 54 -1.55 -21.14 2.78
N CYS A 55 -1.99 -19.90 2.96
CA CYS A 55 -2.97 -19.56 3.99
C CYS A 55 -4.32 -20.25 3.71
N PRO A 56 -4.86 -21.05 4.64
CA PRO A 56 -6.10 -21.81 4.42
C PRO A 56 -7.30 -20.92 4.09
N THR A 57 -7.39 -19.72 4.66
CA THR A 57 -8.54 -18.81 4.45
C THR A 57 -8.58 -18.25 3.02
N TRP A 58 -7.43 -17.98 2.40
CA TRP A 58 -7.37 -17.59 0.99
C TRP A 58 -7.74 -18.75 0.07
N TRP A 59 -7.29 -19.97 0.38
CA TRP A 59 -7.60 -21.18 -0.40
C TRP A 59 -9.07 -21.63 -0.27
N ASN A 60 -9.67 -21.43 0.90
CA ASN A 60 -11.09 -21.73 1.15
C ASN A 60 -12.03 -20.57 0.76
N LEU A 61 -11.50 -19.47 0.22
CA LEU A 61 -12.25 -18.26 -0.16
C LEU A 61 -13.01 -17.60 1.00
N THR A 62 -12.61 -17.88 2.25
CA THR A 62 -13.22 -17.32 3.47
C THR A 62 -12.46 -16.14 4.04
N ALA A 63 -11.36 -15.73 3.42
CA ALA A 63 -10.51 -14.62 3.84
C ALA A 63 -11.28 -13.32 4.16
N LEU A 64 -12.25 -12.94 3.33
CA LEU A 64 -13.04 -11.73 3.56
C LEU A 64 -13.99 -11.81 4.78
N ASN A 65 -14.20 -12.98 5.37
CA ASN A 65 -14.92 -13.08 6.65
C ASN A 65 -14.15 -12.41 7.79
N TYR A 66 -12.82 -12.45 7.74
CA TYR A 66 -11.95 -11.90 8.78
C TYR A 66 -11.39 -10.53 8.39
N HIS A 67 -11.08 -10.34 7.10
CA HIS A 67 -10.41 -9.15 6.58
C HIS A 67 -11.02 -7.83 7.04
N PHE A 68 -12.35 -7.70 6.97
CA PHE A 68 -13.00 -6.42 7.29
C PHE A 68 -12.82 -5.98 8.74
N GLU A 69 -12.76 -6.95 9.67
CA GLU A 69 -12.56 -6.72 11.10
C GLU A 69 -11.07 -6.60 11.45
N SER A 70 -10.24 -7.48 10.89
CA SER A 70 -8.83 -7.60 11.27
C SER A 70 -7.92 -6.54 10.63
N GLN A 71 -8.42 -5.77 9.66
CA GLN A 71 -7.71 -4.67 9.02
C GLN A 71 -7.12 -3.66 10.02
N PRO A 72 -5.86 -3.21 9.86
CA PRO A 72 -5.17 -2.33 10.81
C PRO A 72 -5.95 -1.08 11.22
N LEU A 73 -6.69 -0.48 10.30
CA LEU A 73 -7.54 0.69 10.52
C LEU A 73 -8.83 0.52 9.71
N PRO A 74 -9.84 -0.18 10.25
CA PRO A 74 -11.08 -0.44 9.54
C PRO A 74 -11.89 0.85 9.41
N THR A 75 -12.69 0.93 8.34
CA THR A 75 -13.63 2.03 8.12
C THR A 75 -15.02 1.64 8.61
N PRO A 76 -15.97 2.60 8.70
CA PRO A 76 -17.37 2.24 8.93
C PRO A 76 -17.93 1.24 7.91
N PHE A 77 -17.52 1.36 6.65
CA PHE A 77 -17.98 0.47 5.58
C PHE A 77 -17.44 -0.94 5.74
N ALA A 78 -16.30 -1.13 6.42
CA ALA A 78 -15.80 -2.45 6.76
C ALA A 78 -16.79 -3.21 7.65
N TRP A 79 -17.39 -2.55 8.65
CA TRP A 79 -18.42 -3.15 9.51
C TRP A 79 -19.62 -3.64 8.68
N TYR A 80 -20.15 -2.80 7.79
CA TYR A 80 -21.25 -3.23 6.89
C TYR A 80 -20.82 -4.36 5.95
N ALA A 81 -19.59 -4.30 5.43
CA ALA A 81 -19.07 -5.31 4.53
C ALA A 81 -18.85 -6.67 5.23
N HIS A 82 -18.54 -6.66 6.53
CA HIS A 82 -18.39 -7.85 7.35
C HIS A 82 -19.67 -8.69 7.38
N TYR A 83 -20.84 -8.02 7.46
CA TYR A 83 -22.15 -8.66 7.52
C TYR A 83 -22.73 -9.13 6.18
N PHE A 84 -22.04 -8.91 5.05
CA PHE A 84 -22.51 -9.49 3.79
C PHE A 84 -22.59 -11.02 3.90
N PRO A 85 -23.58 -11.67 3.26
CA PRO A 85 -23.64 -13.12 3.19
C PRO A 85 -22.34 -13.73 2.64
N GLN A 86 -21.99 -14.92 3.13
CA GLN A 86 -20.75 -15.60 2.76
C GLN A 86 -20.57 -15.75 1.24
N PHE A 87 -21.66 -16.04 0.51
CA PHE A 87 -21.65 -16.12 -0.95
C PHE A 87 -21.03 -14.88 -1.61
N PHE A 88 -21.47 -13.68 -1.23
CA PHE A 88 -20.97 -12.43 -1.80
C PHE A 88 -19.50 -12.19 -1.43
N LYS A 89 -19.09 -12.55 -0.21
CA LYS A 89 -17.68 -12.46 0.22
C LYS A 89 -16.79 -13.45 -0.53
N GLN A 90 -17.25 -14.67 -0.79
CA GLN A 90 -16.52 -15.64 -1.62
C GLN A 90 -16.40 -15.15 -3.07
N LEU A 91 -17.50 -14.64 -3.65
CA LEU A 91 -17.50 -14.07 -5.00
C LEU A 91 -16.54 -12.87 -5.11
N ALA A 92 -16.58 -11.96 -4.13
CA ALA A 92 -15.66 -10.82 -4.08
C ALA A 92 -14.20 -11.26 -3.96
N THR A 93 -13.91 -12.32 -3.19
CA THR A 93 -12.56 -12.91 -3.08
C THR A 93 -12.09 -13.46 -4.42
N LEU A 94 -12.95 -14.17 -5.15
CA LEU A 94 -12.65 -14.69 -6.49
C LEU A 94 -12.40 -13.55 -7.49
N GLN A 95 -13.28 -12.54 -7.51
CA GLN A 95 -13.14 -11.39 -8.39
C GLN A 95 -11.86 -10.59 -8.09
N MET A 96 -11.53 -10.38 -6.82
CA MET A 96 -10.27 -9.75 -6.42
C MET A 96 -9.07 -10.56 -6.92
N ASN A 97 -9.04 -11.87 -6.69
CA ASN A 97 -7.96 -12.73 -7.17
C ASN A 97 -7.84 -12.69 -8.71
N PHE A 98 -8.97 -12.68 -9.42
CA PHE A 98 -8.98 -12.54 -10.87
C PHE A 98 -8.39 -11.20 -11.33
N ILE A 99 -8.86 -10.09 -10.75
CA ILE A 99 -8.40 -8.74 -11.11
C ILE A 99 -6.93 -8.55 -10.79
N GLU A 100 -6.46 -9.03 -9.63
CA GLU A 100 -5.09 -8.83 -9.19
C GLU A 100 -4.09 -9.84 -9.79
N ILE A 101 -4.50 -11.04 -10.21
CA ILE A 101 -3.57 -12.05 -10.74
C ILE A 101 -3.63 -12.11 -12.26
N LEU A 102 -4.81 -12.06 -12.87
CA LEU A 102 -5.01 -12.39 -14.29
C LEU A 102 -5.05 -11.17 -15.22
N LEU A 103 -5.51 -10.02 -14.72
CA LEU A 103 -5.57 -8.78 -15.50
C LEU A 103 -4.25 -7.99 -15.60
N PRO A 104 -3.28 -8.03 -14.66
CA PRO A 104 -2.10 -7.17 -14.74
C PRO A 104 -1.28 -7.27 -16.03
N PRO A 105 -1.08 -8.45 -16.65
CA PRO A 105 -0.31 -8.52 -17.90
C PRO A 105 -0.95 -7.77 -19.06
N LEU A 106 -2.27 -7.52 -18.97
CA LEU A 106 -3.02 -6.77 -19.97
C LEU A 106 -2.71 -5.28 -19.93
N PHE A 107 -2.08 -4.79 -18.86
CA PHE A 107 -1.59 -3.42 -18.77
C PHE A 107 -0.56 -3.10 -19.86
N LEU A 108 0.19 -4.14 -20.31
CA LEU A 108 1.24 -4.05 -21.34
C LEU A 108 0.68 -4.07 -22.77
N ILE A 109 -0.58 -4.49 -22.95
CA ILE A 109 -1.17 -4.63 -24.28
C ILE A 109 -1.51 -3.24 -24.83
N PRO A 110 -1.01 -2.85 -26.02
CA PRO A 110 -1.24 -1.53 -26.60
C PRO A 110 -2.62 -1.43 -27.30
N LEU A 111 -3.67 -2.02 -26.72
CA LEU A 111 -5.05 -1.95 -27.21
C LEU A 111 -5.88 -1.11 -26.25
N ILE A 112 -6.41 0.01 -26.74
CA ILE A 112 -7.13 0.97 -25.89
C ILE A 112 -8.33 0.33 -25.17
N HIS A 113 -9.11 -0.51 -25.85
CA HIS A 113 -10.29 -1.15 -25.26
C HIS A 113 -9.94 -2.14 -24.15
N VAL A 114 -8.85 -2.91 -24.32
CA VAL A 114 -8.35 -3.82 -23.28
C VAL A 114 -7.87 -3.01 -22.08
N ARG A 115 -7.13 -1.93 -22.32
CA ARG A 115 -6.63 -1.05 -21.26
C ARG A 115 -7.76 -0.36 -20.50
N TYR A 116 -8.83 0.07 -21.18
CA TYR A 116 -10.02 0.60 -20.51
C TYR A 116 -10.70 -0.46 -19.65
N PHE A 117 -10.91 -1.66 -20.16
CA PHE A 117 -11.51 -2.74 -19.38
C PHE A 117 -10.75 -3.00 -18.08
N VAL A 118 -9.44 -3.23 -18.16
CA VAL A 118 -8.63 -3.48 -16.97
C VAL A 118 -8.47 -2.26 -16.07
N PHE A 119 -8.43 -1.05 -16.65
CA PHE A 119 -8.44 0.19 -15.90
C PHE A 119 -9.71 0.30 -15.05
N PHE A 120 -10.89 0.12 -15.63
CA PHE A 120 -12.15 0.24 -14.88
C PHE A 120 -12.31 -0.87 -13.83
N CYS A 121 -11.96 -2.12 -14.16
CA CYS A 121 -11.99 -3.21 -13.18
C CYS A 121 -11.07 -2.94 -11.98
N GLN A 122 -9.85 -2.48 -12.23
CA GLN A 122 -8.89 -2.21 -11.17
C GLN A 122 -9.22 -0.92 -10.40
N VAL A 123 -9.79 0.12 -11.03
CA VAL A 123 -10.28 1.32 -10.34
C VAL A 123 -11.42 0.95 -9.41
N LEU A 124 -12.36 0.13 -9.87
CA LEU A 124 -13.46 -0.36 -9.05
C LEU A 124 -12.92 -1.11 -7.83
N LEU A 125 -12.01 -2.07 -8.02
CA LEU A 125 -11.42 -2.82 -6.92
C LEU A 125 -10.70 -1.90 -5.93
N THR A 126 -9.81 -1.02 -6.40
CA THR A 126 -9.04 -0.11 -5.55
C THR A 126 -9.93 0.92 -4.82
N THR A 127 -11.06 1.30 -5.43
CA THR A 127 -12.04 2.18 -4.79
C THR A 127 -12.79 1.44 -3.68
N LEU A 128 -13.22 0.20 -3.93
CA LEU A 128 -13.86 -0.63 -2.90
C LEU A 128 -12.94 -0.86 -1.70
N THR A 129 -11.66 -1.18 -1.93
CA THR A 129 -10.69 -1.37 -0.85
C THR A 129 -10.39 -0.08 -0.09
N LEU A 130 -10.49 1.08 -0.75
CA LEU A 130 -10.39 2.40 -0.10
C LEU A 130 -11.59 2.67 0.80
N PHE A 131 -12.79 2.31 0.37
CA PHE A 131 -13.98 2.46 1.21
C PHE A 131 -13.98 1.53 2.40
N THR A 132 -13.51 0.28 2.26
CA THR A 132 -13.52 -0.71 3.34
C THR A 132 -12.27 -0.69 4.23
N GLY A 133 -11.28 0.16 3.96
CA GLY A 133 -10.00 0.15 4.65
C GLY A 133 -9.17 1.41 4.54
N ASN A 134 -8.65 1.92 5.66
CA ASN A 134 -7.74 3.06 5.67
C ASN A 134 -6.29 2.62 5.36
N ASN A 135 -5.99 2.38 4.08
CA ASN A 135 -4.68 1.93 3.62
C ASN A 135 -3.67 3.07 3.35
N GLY A 136 -3.85 4.22 4.01
CA GLY A 136 -3.06 5.43 3.77
C GLY A 136 -3.09 5.89 2.31
N PHE A 137 -1.93 6.27 1.79
CA PHE A 137 -1.78 6.71 0.41
C PHE A 137 -1.59 5.57 -0.62
N PHE A 138 -1.62 4.30 -0.19
CA PHE A 138 -1.43 3.16 -1.10
C PHE A 138 -2.45 3.17 -2.25
N ASN A 139 -3.73 3.23 -1.91
CA ASN A 139 -4.82 3.18 -2.89
C ASN A 139 -4.78 4.39 -3.84
N TYR A 140 -4.51 5.60 -3.31
CA TYR A 140 -4.36 6.79 -4.14
C TYR A 140 -3.19 6.69 -5.10
N ASN A 141 -2.05 6.17 -4.64
CA ASN A 141 -0.88 6.00 -5.50
C ASN A 141 -1.18 5.03 -6.65
N ILE A 142 -1.83 3.90 -6.36
CA ILE A 142 -2.32 2.99 -7.42
C ILE A 142 -3.24 3.72 -8.40
N LEU A 143 -4.27 4.45 -7.92
CA LEU A 143 -5.19 5.19 -8.78
C LEU A 143 -4.49 6.22 -9.67
N VAL A 144 -3.47 6.92 -9.15
CA VAL A 144 -2.66 7.87 -9.94
C VAL A 144 -1.84 7.14 -11.00
N LEU A 145 -1.15 6.05 -10.64
CA LEU A 145 -0.37 5.26 -11.59
C LEU A 145 -1.23 4.65 -12.69
N MET A 146 -2.48 4.31 -12.39
CA MET A 146 -3.44 3.77 -13.36
C MET A 146 -3.77 4.73 -14.50
N VAL A 147 -3.60 6.04 -14.32
CA VAL A 147 -3.78 7.04 -15.40
C VAL A 147 -2.82 6.75 -16.57
N SER A 148 -1.67 6.12 -16.33
CA SER A 148 -0.74 5.67 -17.38
C SER A 148 -1.34 4.65 -18.36
N LEU A 149 -2.45 4.00 -18.00
CA LEU A 149 -3.17 3.06 -18.86
C LEU A 149 -4.08 3.75 -19.88
N LEU A 150 -4.49 5.00 -19.63
CA LEU A 150 -5.44 5.74 -20.48
C LEU A 150 -4.83 6.23 -21.79
N GLN A 151 -3.50 6.35 -21.89
CA GLN A 151 -2.81 6.74 -23.13
C GLN A 151 -2.21 5.53 -23.82
N THR A 152 -2.68 5.18 -25.02
CA THR A 152 -2.04 4.15 -25.84
C THR A 152 -0.65 4.60 -26.29
N PRO A 153 0.40 3.78 -26.09
CA PRO A 153 1.63 3.95 -26.84
C PRO A 153 1.32 3.86 -28.33
N ARG A 154 1.94 4.71 -29.16
CA ARG A 154 1.75 4.67 -30.63
C ARG A 154 2.56 3.49 -31.18
N VAL A 155 1.99 2.29 -31.12
CA VAL A 155 2.62 1.06 -31.61
C VAL A 155 2.18 0.78 -33.06
N PRO A 156 3.03 0.24 -33.95
CA PRO A 156 2.64 -0.10 -35.32
C PRO A 156 1.45 -1.09 -35.39
N ILE A 157 0.68 -0.97 -36.46
CA ILE A 157 -0.65 -1.57 -36.71
C ILE A 157 -0.69 -3.11 -36.58
N GLY A 158 0.45 -3.82 -36.61
CA GLY A 158 0.52 -5.29 -36.47
C GLY A 158 0.68 -5.83 -35.04
N ALA A 159 1.16 -5.03 -34.07
CA ALA A 159 1.39 -5.49 -32.70
C ALA A 159 0.08 -5.83 -31.97
N SER A 160 -1.00 -5.14 -32.36
CA SER A 160 -2.36 -5.32 -31.86
C SER A 160 -2.94 -6.72 -32.12
N PHE A 161 -2.66 -7.30 -33.29
CA PHE A 161 -3.19 -8.62 -33.68
C PHE A 161 -2.47 -9.76 -32.94
N LEU A 162 -1.15 -9.69 -32.85
CA LEU A 162 -0.36 -10.69 -32.10
C LEU A 162 -0.70 -10.66 -30.61
N ALA A 163 -0.87 -9.47 -30.03
CA ALA A 163 -1.30 -9.30 -28.65
C ALA A 163 -2.71 -9.85 -28.42
N ALA A 164 -3.64 -9.68 -29.38
CA ALA A 164 -4.98 -10.24 -29.31
C ALA A 164 -5.00 -11.78 -29.34
N ILE A 165 -4.13 -12.43 -30.14
CA ILE A 165 -4.02 -13.91 -30.18
C ILE A 165 -3.45 -14.46 -28.87
N VAL A 166 -2.36 -13.87 -28.38
CA VAL A 166 -1.78 -14.27 -27.08
C VAL A 166 -2.81 -14.11 -25.97
N PHE A 167 -3.58 -13.02 -26.01
CA PHE A 167 -4.62 -12.74 -25.04
C PHE A 167 -5.82 -13.69 -25.16
N ALA A 168 -6.29 -13.99 -26.37
CA ALA A 168 -7.35 -14.97 -26.59
C ALA A 168 -6.95 -16.34 -26.03
N LYS A 169 -5.66 -16.71 -26.16
CA LYS A 169 -5.13 -17.95 -25.58
C LYS A 169 -5.05 -17.90 -24.05
N ILE A 170 -4.53 -16.82 -23.46
CA ILE A 170 -4.48 -16.66 -21.99
C ILE A 170 -5.89 -16.64 -21.41
N GLY A 171 -6.80 -15.88 -22.01
CA GLY A 171 -8.21 -15.83 -21.64
C GLY A 171 -8.90 -17.19 -21.78
N PHE A 172 -8.68 -17.90 -22.89
CA PHE A 172 -9.19 -19.25 -23.09
C PHE A 172 -8.68 -20.23 -22.03
N GLU A 173 -7.37 -20.24 -21.74
CA GLU A 173 -6.80 -21.14 -20.73
C GLU A 173 -7.28 -20.81 -19.31
N VAL A 174 -7.45 -19.53 -18.99
CA VAL A 174 -8.01 -19.08 -17.71
C VAL A 174 -9.49 -19.46 -17.57
N VAL A 175 -10.30 -19.24 -18.62
CA VAL A 175 -11.75 -19.50 -18.62
C VAL A 175 -12.05 -20.99 -18.71
N TYR A 176 -11.35 -21.73 -19.56
CA TYR A 176 -11.58 -23.16 -19.78
C TYR A 176 -11.03 -24.02 -18.62
N ARG A 177 -10.00 -23.53 -17.91
CA ARG A 177 -9.46 -24.20 -16.71
C ARG A 177 -9.88 -23.52 -15.41
N LEU A 178 -11.01 -22.79 -15.40
CA LEU A 178 -11.50 -22.11 -14.20
C LEU A 178 -11.50 -23.07 -13.01
N PRO A 179 -10.61 -22.88 -12.03
CA PRO A 179 -10.34 -23.92 -11.06
C PRO A 179 -11.23 -23.73 -9.85
N TYR A 180 -12.53 -23.56 -10.09
CA TYR A 180 -13.53 -23.49 -9.03
C TYR A 180 -14.75 -24.35 -9.35
N LYS A 181 -15.32 -24.94 -8.31
CA LYS A 181 -16.61 -25.63 -8.34
C LYS A 181 -17.62 -24.77 -7.59
N ILE A 182 -18.83 -24.72 -8.13
CA ILE A 182 -20.01 -24.17 -7.44
C ILE A 182 -20.65 -25.35 -6.72
N LEU A 183 -20.76 -25.24 -5.41
CA LEU A 183 -21.41 -26.22 -4.55
C LEU A 183 -22.81 -25.69 -4.23
N PHE A 184 -23.82 -26.47 -4.60
CA PHE A 184 -25.21 -26.20 -4.25
C PHE A 184 -25.54 -26.99 -2.98
N GLU A 185 -26.01 -26.30 -1.94
CA GLU A 185 -26.61 -26.91 -0.75
C GLU A 185 -28.11 -26.59 -0.78
N ASP A 186 -28.95 -27.57 -0.45
CA ASP A 186 -30.40 -27.36 -0.35
C ASP A 186 -30.70 -26.29 0.73
N ASP A 187 -31.61 -25.37 0.41
CA ASP A 187 -32.03 -24.23 1.26
C ASP A 187 -30.99 -23.14 1.58
N ARG A 188 -29.83 -23.10 0.90
CA ARG A 188 -28.82 -22.03 1.07
C ARG A 188 -28.31 -21.47 -0.25
N LEU A 189 -27.74 -20.25 -0.20
CA LEU A 189 -27.01 -19.69 -1.34
C LEU A 189 -25.81 -20.60 -1.69
N PRO A 190 -25.46 -20.74 -2.98
CA PRO A 190 -24.36 -21.59 -3.40
C PRO A 190 -23.03 -21.12 -2.80
N SER A 191 -22.06 -22.03 -2.68
CA SER A 191 -20.71 -21.70 -2.24
C SER A 191 -19.67 -22.02 -3.32
N PHE A 192 -18.52 -21.36 -3.27
CA PHE A 192 -17.43 -21.59 -4.19
C PHE A 192 -16.28 -22.34 -3.51
N ALA A 193 -15.69 -23.30 -4.21
CA ALA A 193 -14.50 -24.01 -3.76
C ALA A 193 -13.45 -24.08 -4.87
N LEU A 194 -12.19 -23.82 -4.54
CA LEU A 194 -11.09 -23.99 -5.50
C LEU A 194 -10.81 -25.47 -5.75
N THR A 195 -10.77 -25.90 -7.01
CA THR A 195 -10.33 -27.24 -7.41
C THR A 195 -8.82 -27.33 -7.65
N LEU A 196 -8.13 -26.20 -7.58
CA LEU A 196 -6.69 -26.13 -7.80
C LEU A 196 -5.92 -26.69 -6.60
N THR A 197 -4.89 -27.48 -6.86
CA THR A 197 -3.90 -27.81 -5.84
C THR A 197 -2.83 -26.73 -5.76
N HIS A 198 -2.23 -26.56 -4.58
CA HIS A 198 -1.13 -25.61 -4.40
C HIS A 198 0.03 -25.85 -5.38
N GLU A 199 0.36 -27.11 -5.68
CA GLU A 199 1.42 -27.42 -6.64
C GLU A 199 1.05 -27.01 -8.06
N SER A 200 -0.18 -27.28 -8.50
CA SER A 200 -0.67 -26.86 -9.82
C SER A 200 -0.69 -25.34 -9.96
N PHE A 201 -1.14 -24.62 -8.91
CA PHE A 201 -1.07 -23.16 -8.88
C PHE A 201 0.36 -22.65 -8.96
N ARG A 202 1.29 -23.23 -8.20
CA ARG A 202 2.70 -22.85 -8.26
C ARG A 202 3.29 -23.06 -9.66
N LYS A 203 3.01 -24.20 -10.32
CA LYS A 203 3.45 -24.45 -11.71
C LYS A 203 2.86 -23.41 -12.68
N PHE A 204 1.58 -23.08 -12.52
CA PHE A 204 0.93 -22.01 -13.27
C PHE A 204 1.63 -20.65 -13.03
N MET A 205 1.92 -20.29 -11.78
CA MET A 205 2.59 -19.04 -11.43
C MET A 205 3.98 -18.92 -12.05
N ILE A 206 4.76 -20.01 -12.04
CA ILE A 206 6.08 -20.07 -12.70
C ILE A 206 5.93 -19.74 -14.19
N TYR A 207 5.04 -20.46 -14.88
CA TYR A 207 4.77 -20.23 -16.30
C TYR A 207 4.27 -18.80 -16.57
N TYR A 208 3.37 -18.31 -15.73
CA TYR A 208 2.74 -17.00 -15.90
C TYR A 208 3.73 -15.86 -15.69
N ILE A 209 4.64 -15.98 -14.72
CA ILE A 209 5.71 -15.00 -14.49
C ILE A 209 6.69 -14.98 -15.67
N ASP A 210 7.06 -16.14 -16.23
CA ASP A 210 7.90 -16.21 -17.44
C ASP A 210 7.23 -15.47 -18.60
N VAL A 211 5.92 -15.67 -18.80
CA VAL A 211 5.14 -14.97 -19.83
C VAL A 211 5.11 -13.45 -19.58
N ILE A 212 4.92 -13.01 -18.33
CA ILE A 212 4.95 -11.59 -17.96
C ILE A 212 6.31 -10.98 -18.32
N VAL A 213 7.40 -11.58 -17.85
CA VAL A 213 8.75 -11.07 -18.06
C VAL A 213 9.11 -11.05 -19.55
N ALA A 214 8.78 -12.12 -20.29
CA ALA A 214 8.99 -12.17 -21.74
C ALA A 214 8.18 -11.09 -22.47
N THR A 215 6.91 -10.89 -22.09
CA THR A 215 6.04 -9.86 -22.68
C THR A 215 6.60 -8.47 -22.39
N MET A 216 7.03 -8.20 -21.16
CA MET A 216 7.67 -6.94 -20.79
C MET A 216 8.92 -6.68 -21.63
N ALA A 217 9.79 -7.68 -21.80
CA ALA A 217 11.01 -7.56 -22.60
C ALA A 217 10.70 -7.27 -24.10
N ILE A 218 9.72 -7.97 -24.67
CA ILE A 218 9.29 -7.77 -26.06
C ILE A 218 8.71 -6.36 -26.25
N ILE A 219 7.76 -5.95 -25.41
CA ILE A 219 7.13 -4.63 -25.50
C ILE A 219 8.15 -3.52 -25.28
N PHE A 220 9.05 -3.69 -24.31
CA PHE A 220 10.15 -2.75 -24.07
C PHE A 220 11.02 -2.58 -25.32
N THR A 221 11.39 -3.70 -25.97
CA THR A 221 12.17 -3.68 -27.20
C THR A 221 11.44 -2.95 -28.33
N ILE A 222 10.14 -3.21 -28.51
CA ILE A 222 9.32 -2.54 -29.52
C ILE A 222 9.24 -1.02 -29.26
N VAL A 223 8.96 -0.62 -28.01
CA VAL A 223 8.88 0.79 -27.60
C VAL A 223 10.23 1.49 -27.79
N ASN A 224 11.33 0.81 -27.47
CA ASN A 224 12.68 1.32 -27.69
C ASN A 224 12.97 1.52 -29.18
N CYS A 225 12.76 0.51 -30.03
CA CYS A 225 12.95 0.62 -31.47
C CYS A 225 12.13 1.77 -32.08
N TYR A 226 10.86 1.90 -31.70
CA TYR A 226 10.01 3.00 -32.14
C TYR A 226 10.57 4.37 -31.72
N SER A 227 11.01 4.50 -30.47
CA SER A 227 11.57 5.74 -29.92
C SER A 227 12.87 6.14 -30.64
N MET A 228 13.73 5.16 -30.95
CA MET A 228 14.96 5.34 -31.72
C MET A 228 14.68 5.85 -33.14
N LEU A 229 13.73 5.23 -33.85
CA LEU A 229 13.34 5.65 -35.20
C LEU A 229 12.81 7.09 -35.21
N LYS A 230 12.00 7.45 -34.21
CA LYS A 230 11.43 8.81 -34.07
C LYS A 230 12.47 9.87 -33.73
N VAL A 231 13.50 9.53 -32.96
CA VAL A 231 14.65 10.44 -32.74
C VAL A 231 15.46 10.59 -34.03
N GLY A 232 15.70 9.47 -34.73
CA GLY A 232 16.48 9.44 -35.97
C GLY A 232 15.93 10.32 -37.09
N SER A 233 14.60 10.46 -37.19
CA SER A 233 13.90 11.26 -38.21
C SER A 233 13.78 12.75 -37.89
N SER A 234 14.13 13.19 -36.67
CA SER A 234 13.98 14.59 -36.26
C SER A 234 15.21 15.44 -36.63
N GLN A 235 15.03 16.50 -37.42
CA GLN A 235 16.14 17.34 -37.91
C GLN A 235 16.74 18.31 -36.87
N ASN A 236 16.01 18.73 -35.83
CA ASN A 236 16.50 19.69 -34.84
C ASN A 236 16.98 19.04 -33.53
N GLY A 237 18.20 19.39 -33.10
CA GLY A 237 18.74 19.05 -31.76
C GLY A 237 19.11 17.58 -31.55
N ARG A 238 19.62 16.91 -32.60
CA ARG A 238 19.87 15.45 -32.65
C ARG A 238 20.66 14.91 -31.45
N MET A 239 21.77 15.53 -31.07
CA MET A 239 22.65 15.04 -30.00
C MET A 239 21.97 15.03 -28.62
N LYS A 240 21.28 16.11 -28.24
CA LYS A 240 20.57 16.20 -26.95
C LYS A 240 19.48 15.14 -26.83
N LYS A 241 18.78 14.85 -27.94
CA LYS A 241 17.74 13.80 -27.99
C LYS A 241 18.31 12.39 -27.86
N TRP A 242 19.49 12.12 -28.44
CA TRP A 242 20.17 10.84 -28.29
C TRP A 242 20.69 10.60 -26.88
N VAL A 243 21.35 11.60 -26.28
CA VAL A 243 21.81 11.51 -24.88
C VAL A 243 20.62 11.32 -23.94
N HIS A 244 19.53 12.05 -24.17
CA HIS A 244 18.29 11.92 -23.42
C HIS A 244 17.69 10.51 -23.53
N LEU A 245 17.58 9.99 -24.75
CA LEU A 245 17.05 8.66 -24.99
C LEU A 245 17.92 7.56 -24.38
N ALA A 246 19.25 7.70 -24.46
CA ALA A 246 20.19 6.78 -23.84
C ALA A 246 20.07 6.79 -22.31
N PHE A 247 19.92 7.96 -21.69
CA PHE A 247 19.70 8.06 -20.24
C PHE A 247 18.43 7.34 -19.80
N VAL A 248 17.29 7.65 -20.43
CA VAL A 248 16.01 7.03 -20.07
C VAL A 248 16.03 5.52 -20.36
N LEU A 249 16.67 5.10 -21.45
CA LEU A 249 16.87 3.69 -21.76
C LEU A 249 17.68 2.99 -20.67
N CYS A 250 18.82 3.56 -20.25
CA CYS A 250 19.63 3.02 -19.18
C CYS A 250 18.86 2.97 -17.86
N SER A 251 18.13 4.03 -17.50
CA SER A 251 17.33 4.07 -16.27
C SER A 251 16.22 3.02 -16.27
N VAL A 252 15.47 2.88 -17.37
CA VAL A 252 14.38 1.89 -17.43
C VAL A 252 14.90 0.47 -17.64
N LEU A 253 16.04 0.26 -18.31
CA LEU A 253 16.72 -1.04 -18.32
C LEU A 253 17.18 -1.43 -16.91
N PHE A 254 17.81 -0.48 -16.20
CA PHE A 254 18.27 -0.71 -14.83
C PHE A 254 17.11 -1.02 -13.89
N LEU A 255 16.06 -0.19 -13.92
CA LEU A 255 14.84 -0.41 -13.14
C LEU A 255 14.04 -1.63 -13.63
N GLY A 256 14.12 -1.98 -14.90
CA GLY A 256 13.44 -3.12 -15.50
C GLY A 256 14.11 -4.45 -15.13
N VAL A 257 15.45 -4.50 -15.13
CA VAL A 257 16.21 -5.68 -14.72
C VAL A 257 16.15 -5.83 -13.21
N TYR A 258 16.52 -4.80 -12.44
CA TYR A 258 16.63 -4.93 -10.99
C TYR A 258 15.31 -4.73 -10.27
N GLY A 259 14.45 -3.84 -10.74
CA GLY A 259 13.13 -3.61 -10.17
C GLY A 259 12.18 -4.79 -10.37
N ASN A 260 12.37 -5.67 -11.37
CA ASN A 260 11.51 -6.85 -11.54
C ASN A 260 12.02 -8.13 -10.87
N ILE A 261 13.23 -8.14 -10.30
CA ILE A 261 13.74 -9.28 -9.51
C ILE A 261 12.76 -9.73 -8.40
N PRO A 262 12.05 -8.84 -7.69
CA PRO A 262 11.00 -9.24 -6.75
C PRO A 262 9.91 -10.15 -7.32
N LEU A 263 9.59 -10.07 -8.63
CA LEU A 263 8.65 -11.00 -9.29
C LEU A 263 9.20 -12.43 -9.31
N LEU A 264 10.49 -12.58 -9.61
CA LEU A 264 11.18 -13.88 -9.68
C LEU A 264 11.43 -14.50 -8.29
N ARG A 265 11.25 -13.70 -7.22
CA ARG A 265 11.56 -14.10 -5.84
C ARG A 265 10.34 -14.11 -4.92
N MET A 266 9.13 -14.19 -5.49
CA MET A 266 7.88 -14.28 -4.72
C MET A 266 7.77 -15.55 -3.87
N ASP A 267 8.35 -16.65 -4.35
CA ASP A 267 8.34 -17.97 -3.71
C ASP A 267 9.77 -18.54 -3.70
N GLU A 268 10.06 -19.37 -2.72
CA GLU A 268 11.39 -19.95 -2.54
C GLU A 268 11.82 -20.82 -3.72
N LYS A 269 10.91 -21.64 -4.29
CA LYS A 269 11.23 -22.46 -5.46
C LYS A 269 11.38 -21.63 -6.73
N LEU A 270 10.64 -20.53 -6.84
CA LEU A 270 10.86 -19.56 -7.93
C LEU A 270 12.26 -18.96 -7.83
N ALA A 271 12.66 -18.53 -6.63
CA ALA A 271 13.98 -17.96 -6.39
C ALA A 271 15.12 -18.95 -6.65
N GLN A 272 14.91 -20.25 -6.40
CA GLN A 272 15.88 -21.32 -6.66
C GLN A 272 16.02 -21.67 -8.16
N ARG A 273 14.98 -21.45 -8.97
CA ARG A 273 15.00 -21.75 -10.42
C ARG A 273 15.89 -20.80 -11.20
N THR A 274 15.87 -19.52 -10.83
CA THR A 274 16.71 -18.48 -11.45
C THR A 274 18.06 -18.46 -10.77
N TYR A 275 19.07 -19.06 -11.39
CA TYR A 275 20.47 -18.84 -11.03
C TYR A 275 20.87 -17.43 -11.49
N GLU A 276 20.51 -16.42 -10.69
CA GLU A 276 20.92 -15.05 -10.96
C GLU A 276 22.42 -14.91 -10.68
N PRO A 277 23.22 -14.45 -11.64
CA PRO A 277 24.64 -14.23 -11.43
C PRO A 277 24.89 -13.36 -10.19
N PRO A 278 25.96 -13.61 -9.40
CA PRO A 278 26.26 -12.82 -8.19
C PRO A 278 26.31 -11.32 -8.42
N VAL A 279 26.71 -10.89 -9.63
CA VAL A 279 26.73 -9.49 -10.06
C VAL A 279 25.32 -8.90 -10.09
N VAL A 280 24.34 -9.62 -10.64
CA VAL A 280 22.93 -9.18 -10.71
C VAL A 280 22.35 -9.03 -9.31
N MET A 281 22.62 -9.99 -8.42
CA MET A 281 22.13 -9.95 -7.05
C MET A 281 22.79 -8.84 -6.22
N THR A 282 24.06 -8.52 -6.49
CA THR A 282 24.75 -7.40 -5.85
C THR A 282 24.13 -6.08 -6.27
N MET A 283 23.87 -5.89 -7.56
CA MET A 283 23.20 -4.70 -8.08
C MET A 283 21.77 -4.57 -7.55
N TYR A 284 20.99 -5.66 -7.51
CA TYR A 284 19.67 -5.67 -6.87
C TYR A 284 19.72 -5.21 -5.41
N LYS A 285 20.66 -5.73 -4.61
CA LYS A 285 20.82 -5.32 -3.21
C LYS A 285 21.12 -3.83 -3.08
N THR A 286 21.94 -3.28 -3.98
CA THR A 286 22.23 -1.84 -4.04
C THR A 286 20.96 -1.04 -4.34
N VAL A 287 20.18 -1.42 -5.37
CA VAL A 287 18.93 -0.71 -5.72
C VAL A 287 17.88 -0.83 -4.62
N ASN A 288 17.74 -2.01 -4.02
CA ASN A 288 16.83 -2.26 -2.92
C ASN A 288 17.22 -1.46 -1.66
N SER A 289 18.51 -1.16 -1.45
CA SER A 289 18.94 -0.28 -0.37
C SER A 289 18.40 1.15 -0.51
N TRP A 290 18.15 1.59 -1.74
CA TRP A 290 17.47 2.85 -2.06
C TRP A 290 15.96 2.71 -2.15
N SER A 291 15.41 1.53 -1.85
CA SER A 291 13.97 1.27 -1.82
C SER A 291 13.29 1.52 -3.18
N VAL A 292 13.99 1.20 -4.29
CA VAL A 292 13.51 1.33 -5.68
C VAL A 292 13.35 -0.03 -6.38
N ALA A 293 13.31 -1.13 -5.62
CA ALA A 293 13.11 -2.48 -6.15
C ALA A 293 12.41 -3.36 -5.10
N ASN A 294 11.19 -2.99 -4.74
CA ASN A 294 10.54 -3.56 -3.56
C ASN A 294 9.71 -4.82 -3.85
N SER A 295 9.59 -5.67 -2.84
CA SER A 295 8.59 -6.73 -2.83
C SER A 295 7.27 -6.22 -2.27
N TYR A 296 6.17 -6.56 -2.93
CA TYR A 296 4.81 -6.24 -2.49
C TYR A 296 4.07 -7.51 -2.05
N GLY A 297 3.04 -7.35 -1.22
CA GLY A 297 2.22 -8.46 -0.74
C GLY A 297 1.56 -8.13 0.59
N SER A 298 0.48 -7.38 0.54
CA SER A 298 -0.35 -7.11 1.71
C SER A 298 -1.24 -8.30 2.05
N TYR A 299 -1.38 -8.61 3.34
CA TYR A 299 -2.23 -9.68 3.86
C TYR A 299 -1.91 -11.08 3.25
N ARG A 300 -0.62 -11.40 3.07
CA ARG A 300 -0.18 -12.71 2.57
C ARG A 300 -0.84 -13.84 3.36
N GLN A 301 -0.73 -13.75 4.68
CA GLN A 301 -1.51 -14.56 5.61
C GLN A 301 -2.61 -13.68 6.21
N MET A 302 -3.82 -14.23 6.32
CA MET A 302 -4.91 -13.52 6.98
C MET A 302 -4.62 -13.45 8.47
N THR A 303 -4.57 -12.24 9.00
CA THR A 303 -4.43 -11.96 10.43
C THR A 303 -5.80 -11.85 11.08
N GLY A 304 -5.86 -12.04 12.40
CA GLY A 304 -7.07 -11.85 13.20
C GLY A 304 -8.18 -12.89 12.98
N THR A 305 -7.84 -14.13 12.62
CA THR A 305 -8.83 -15.23 12.51
C THR A 305 -9.51 -15.58 13.83
N HIS A 306 -8.92 -15.17 14.95
CA HIS A 306 -9.42 -15.34 16.32
C HIS A 306 -9.82 -14.00 16.97
N GLY A 307 -10.04 -12.97 16.15
CA GLY A 307 -10.26 -11.60 16.60
C GLY A 307 -9.05 -10.71 16.41
N ARG A 308 -9.30 -9.41 16.52
CA ARG A 308 -8.31 -8.37 16.30
C ARG A 308 -7.55 -8.05 17.59
N PRO A 309 -6.24 -8.33 17.68
CA PRO A 309 -5.47 -7.98 18.86
C PRO A 309 -5.31 -6.47 18.96
N GLU A 310 -5.55 -5.91 20.13
CA GLU A 310 -5.42 -4.48 20.41
C GLU A 310 -4.78 -4.22 21.76
N ILE A 311 -3.71 -3.43 21.74
CA ILE A 311 -3.04 -2.95 22.94
C ILE A 311 -3.81 -1.74 23.49
N VAL A 312 -4.21 -1.83 24.76
CA VAL A 312 -4.81 -0.74 25.53
C VAL A 312 -3.80 -0.29 26.58
N ILE A 313 -3.34 0.95 26.49
CA ILE A 313 -2.43 1.55 27.47
C ILE A 313 -3.27 2.15 28.61
N GLU A 314 -2.91 1.82 29.84
CA GLU A 314 -3.52 2.38 31.04
C GLU A 314 -2.49 3.14 31.86
N GLY A 315 -2.88 4.33 32.33
CA GLY A 315 -2.09 5.14 33.25
C GLY A 315 -2.72 5.24 34.64
N SER A 316 -1.92 5.52 35.64
CA SER A 316 -2.39 5.83 37.00
C SER A 316 -1.42 6.75 37.75
N HIS A 317 -1.93 7.43 38.78
CA HIS A 317 -1.13 8.18 39.75
C HIS A 317 -0.57 7.27 40.86
N HIS A 318 -1.29 6.20 41.19
CA HIS A 318 -0.96 5.25 42.26
C HIS A 318 -0.96 3.81 41.72
N ILE A 319 -0.22 2.90 42.37
CA ILE A 319 -0.11 1.51 41.90
C ILE A 319 -1.43 0.75 42.06
N GLU A 320 -2.24 1.12 43.05
CA GLU A 320 -3.56 0.54 43.33
C GLU A 320 -4.64 1.03 42.36
N GLY A 321 -4.39 2.12 41.62
CA GLY A 321 -5.34 2.78 40.73
C GLY A 321 -5.88 4.11 41.29
N PRO A 322 -6.96 4.66 40.71
CA PRO A 322 -7.71 4.15 39.57
C PRO A 322 -6.90 4.20 38.27
N TRP A 323 -6.95 3.11 37.50
CA TRP A 323 -6.33 3.01 36.17
C TRP A 323 -7.25 3.63 35.12
N ARG A 324 -6.69 4.49 34.27
CA ARG A 324 -7.42 5.16 33.18
C ARG A 324 -6.83 4.80 31.84
N GLU A 325 -7.69 4.35 30.91
CA GLU A 325 -7.31 4.03 29.54
C GLU A 325 -6.94 5.30 28.76
N ILE A 326 -5.95 5.17 27.89
CA ILE A 326 -5.50 6.22 26.98
C ILE A 326 -6.07 5.95 25.59
N GLU A 327 -6.86 6.88 25.06
CA GLU A 327 -7.53 6.69 23.76
C GLU A 327 -6.74 7.26 22.60
N PHE A 328 -6.54 6.43 21.60
CA PHE A 328 -5.93 6.80 20.33
C PHE A 328 -6.97 7.36 19.35
N THR A 329 -6.48 8.15 18.40
CA THR A 329 -7.32 8.94 17.48
C THR A 329 -8.11 8.09 16.51
N SER A 330 -7.48 7.07 15.95
CA SER A 330 -7.93 6.37 14.74
C SER A 330 -8.10 4.86 14.93
N LYS A 331 -7.22 4.21 15.71
CA LYS A 331 -7.38 2.77 15.99
C LYS A 331 -8.60 2.50 16.90
N PRO A 332 -9.17 1.28 16.85
CA PRO A 332 -10.19 0.84 17.81
C PRO A 332 -9.74 1.04 19.26
N GLY A 333 -10.66 1.46 20.13
CA GLY A 333 -10.41 1.78 21.54
C GLY A 333 -11.68 1.57 22.33
N LYS A 334 -12.34 2.65 22.76
CA LYS A 334 -13.73 2.57 23.31
C LYS A 334 -14.65 1.72 22.41
N VAL A 335 -15.33 0.76 23.03
CA VAL A 335 -16.23 -0.19 22.33
C VAL A 335 -17.43 0.48 21.65
N SER A 336 -17.88 1.61 22.18
CA SER A 336 -18.95 2.44 21.61
C SER A 336 -18.49 3.30 20.43
N LYS A 337 -17.18 3.40 20.18
CA LYS A 337 -16.62 4.27 19.15
C LYS A 337 -16.68 3.59 17.78
N ARG A 338 -17.43 4.20 16.87
CA ARG A 338 -17.47 3.84 15.45
C ARG A 338 -16.08 3.95 14.81
N PRO A 339 -15.67 3.01 13.93
CA PRO A 339 -14.46 3.15 13.11
C PRO A 339 -14.50 4.44 12.28
N ARG A 340 -13.35 5.03 11.94
CA ARG A 340 -13.29 6.31 11.22
C ARG A 340 -12.87 6.13 9.76
N PHE A 341 -13.38 6.99 8.89
CA PHE A 341 -12.82 7.17 7.54
C PHE A 341 -11.79 8.30 7.63
N ILE A 342 -10.50 7.96 7.52
CA ILE A 342 -9.36 8.86 7.80
C ILE A 342 -8.61 9.21 6.51
N SER A 343 -8.75 8.37 5.49
CA SER A 343 -8.21 8.56 4.15
C SER A 343 -8.48 9.99 3.62
N PRO A 344 -7.47 10.73 3.10
CA PRO A 344 -6.11 10.30 2.73
C PRO A 344 -5.07 10.39 3.85
N HIS A 345 -5.43 10.87 5.04
CA HIS A 345 -4.51 10.96 6.17
C HIS A 345 -4.07 9.55 6.60
N HIS A 346 -2.82 9.43 7.07
CA HIS A 346 -2.24 8.14 7.46
C HIS A 346 -1.70 8.22 8.89
N PRO A 347 -2.51 7.86 9.91
CA PRO A 347 -2.14 7.96 11.32
C PRO A 347 -1.11 6.86 11.66
N ARG A 348 0.17 7.24 11.55
CA ARG A 348 1.32 6.32 11.67
C ARG A 348 1.37 5.61 13.02
N LEU A 349 1.08 6.33 14.10
CA LEU A 349 1.13 5.80 15.46
C LEU A 349 0.08 4.70 15.65
N ASP A 350 -1.18 5.00 15.35
CA ASP A 350 -2.31 4.07 15.43
C ASP A 350 -2.09 2.80 14.60
N MET A 351 -1.59 2.98 13.37
CA MET A 351 -1.23 1.86 12.48
C MET A 351 -0.10 1.01 13.07
N GLN A 352 0.89 1.63 13.72
CA GLN A 352 1.99 0.93 14.37
C GLN A 352 1.56 0.12 15.57
N MET A 353 0.60 0.63 16.34
CA MET A 353 0.03 -0.09 17.47
C MET A 353 -0.60 -1.42 17.04
N TYR A 354 -1.26 -1.47 15.87
CA TYR A 354 -1.77 -2.73 15.31
C TYR A 354 -0.66 -3.76 15.11
N TYR A 355 0.46 -3.38 14.48
CA TYR A 355 1.58 -4.31 14.26
C TYR A 355 2.30 -4.69 15.55
N ALA A 356 2.38 -3.77 16.53
CA ALA A 356 2.96 -4.09 17.83
C ALA A 356 2.15 -5.15 18.57
N ALA A 357 0.82 -5.16 18.40
CA ALA A 357 -0.07 -6.13 19.04
C ALA A 357 0.14 -7.57 18.55
N GLU A 358 0.81 -7.77 17.41
CA GLU A 358 1.16 -9.11 16.88
C GLU A 358 2.48 -9.67 17.46
N GLY A 359 3.24 -8.86 18.21
CA GLY A 359 4.51 -9.27 18.84
C GLY A 359 4.56 -8.88 20.31
N THR A 360 5.74 -8.96 20.94
CA THR A 360 5.87 -8.58 22.36
C THR A 360 6.33 -7.13 22.52
N TYR A 361 6.08 -6.53 23.69
CA TYR A 361 6.48 -5.15 23.94
C TYR A 361 8.01 -4.93 23.85
N GLN A 362 8.83 -5.94 24.20
CA GLN A 362 10.29 -5.87 24.13
C GLN A 362 10.82 -5.88 22.69
N GLN A 363 10.05 -6.41 21.74
CA GLN A 363 10.37 -6.39 20.31
C GLN A 363 9.97 -5.06 19.65
N ASN A 364 9.26 -4.19 20.38
CA ASN A 364 8.73 -2.93 19.88
C ASN A 364 9.34 -1.73 20.64
N PRO A 365 10.60 -1.34 20.37
CA PRO A 365 11.24 -0.19 21.03
C PRO A 365 10.47 1.12 20.92
N PHE A 366 9.73 1.34 19.82
CA PHE A 366 8.90 2.52 19.62
C PHE A 366 7.76 2.60 20.66
N PHE A 367 7.17 1.45 21.03
CA PHE A 367 6.08 1.38 21.99
C PHE A 367 6.56 1.72 23.40
N LEU A 368 7.73 1.19 23.79
CA LEU A 368 8.36 1.55 25.06
C LEU A 368 8.75 3.03 25.12
N SER A 369 9.21 3.60 24.01
CA SER A 369 9.46 5.04 23.88
C SER A 369 8.18 5.86 24.03
N LEU A 370 7.09 5.43 23.39
CA LEU A 370 5.77 6.05 23.53
C LEU A 370 5.33 6.08 24.99
N VAL A 371 5.36 4.94 25.69
CA VAL A 371 4.99 4.85 27.11
C VAL A 371 5.86 5.75 27.97
N TYR A 372 7.18 5.76 27.76
CA TYR A 372 8.10 6.65 28.46
C TYR A 372 7.71 8.13 28.27
N HIS A 373 7.51 8.58 27.03
CA HIS A 373 7.17 9.97 26.75
C HIS A 373 5.77 10.36 27.23
N LEU A 374 4.82 9.43 27.26
CA LEU A 374 3.52 9.63 27.89
C LEU A 374 3.68 9.82 29.41
N MET A 375 4.50 9.03 30.12
CA MET A 375 4.76 9.24 31.56
C MET A 375 5.47 10.58 31.84
N GLN A 376 6.26 11.07 30.89
CA GLN A 376 6.89 12.38 30.97
C GLN A 376 5.97 13.54 30.59
N ASN A 377 4.75 13.28 30.10
CA ASN A 377 3.81 14.30 29.60
C ASN A 377 4.51 15.22 28.58
N THR A 378 5.19 14.59 27.61
CA THR A 378 5.86 15.28 26.50
C THR A 378 4.81 15.82 25.54
N THR A 379 4.78 17.13 25.32
CA THR A 379 3.73 17.81 24.54
C THR A 379 3.55 17.22 23.14
N GLU A 380 4.65 16.93 22.44
CA GLU A 380 4.66 16.39 21.08
C GLU A 380 3.99 15.02 21.00
N VAL A 381 4.14 14.19 22.04
CA VAL A 381 3.56 12.83 22.09
C VAL A 381 2.11 12.88 22.57
N VAL A 382 1.81 13.68 23.58
CA VAL A 382 0.44 13.85 24.09
C VAL A 382 -0.49 14.41 23.03
N ASN A 383 -0.01 15.27 22.14
CA ASN A 383 -0.79 15.79 21.02
C ASN A 383 -1.16 14.73 19.96
N LEU A 384 -0.53 13.55 19.95
CA LEU A 384 -0.90 12.45 19.07
C LEU A 384 -2.06 11.60 19.61
N ILE A 385 -2.40 11.80 20.88
CA ILE A 385 -3.42 11.05 21.62
C ILE A 385 -4.72 11.88 21.66
N GLU A 386 -5.85 11.23 21.41
CA GLU A 386 -7.15 11.91 21.39
C GLU A 386 -7.60 12.28 22.81
N ASP A 387 -7.64 11.30 23.71
CA ASP A 387 -7.99 11.48 25.11
C ASP A 387 -6.84 11.01 26.01
N TYR A 388 -6.10 11.98 26.54
CA TYR A 388 -5.01 11.74 27.49
C TYR A 388 -5.43 12.26 28.88
N PRO A 389 -5.78 11.39 29.84
CA PRO A 389 -6.34 11.80 31.14
C PRO A 389 -5.37 12.58 32.04
N PHE A 390 -4.08 12.58 31.73
CA PHE A 390 -3.00 13.12 32.58
C PHE A 390 -2.38 14.39 31.99
N LYS A 391 -3.14 15.15 31.17
CA LYS A 391 -2.70 16.42 30.58
C LYS A 391 -2.26 17.43 31.65
N ASN A 392 -2.96 17.47 32.78
CA ASN A 392 -2.62 18.35 33.90
C ASN A 392 -1.32 17.90 34.59
N ARG A 393 -0.29 18.76 34.56
CA ARG A 393 1.02 18.45 35.13
C ARG A 393 1.01 18.34 36.66
N SER A 394 0.01 18.92 37.33
CA SER A 394 -0.17 18.77 38.78
C SER A 394 -0.54 17.33 39.17
N GLU A 395 -1.11 16.57 38.24
CA GLU A 395 -1.54 15.18 38.43
C GLU A 395 -0.89 14.30 37.35
N PRO A 396 0.42 14.01 37.44
CA PRO A 396 1.12 13.28 36.39
C PRO A 396 0.81 11.78 36.43
N MET A 397 0.90 11.14 35.26
CA MET A 397 0.94 9.69 35.16
C MET A 397 2.26 9.17 35.78
N ARG A 398 2.16 8.44 36.90
CA ARG A 398 3.32 7.86 37.60
C ARG A 398 3.54 6.41 37.25
N PHE A 399 2.47 5.69 36.94
CA PHE A 399 2.49 4.29 36.57
C PHE A 399 1.81 4.11 35.23
N ALA A 400 2.35 3.21 34.42
CA ALA A 400 1.79 2.81 33.14
C ALA A 400 1.84 1.29 33.00
N ARG A 401 0.78 0.71 32.46
CA ARG A 401 0.74 -0.70 32.06
C ARG A 401 0.02 -0.83 30.73
N ALA A 402 0.12 -1.98 30.09
CA ALA A 402 -0.65 -2.23 28.87
C ALA A 402 -1.25 -3.62 28.87
N LYS A 403 -2.47 -3.71 28.37
CA LYS A 403 -3.24 -4.95 28.27
C LYS A 403 -3.50 -5.27 26.82
N LEU A 404 -3.54 -6.56 26.50
CA LEU A 404 -3.96 -7.06 25.19
C LEU A 404 -5.41 -7.52 25.28
N TYR A 405 -6.22 -7.04 24.34
CA TYR A 405 -7.61 -7.45 24.17
C TYR A 405 -7.81 -7.99 22.76
N MET A 406 -8.74 -8.93 22.59
CA MET A 406 -9.27 -9.28 21.27
C MET A 406 -10.56 -8.51 21.03
N TYR A 407 -10.59 -7.75 19.95
CA TYR A 407 -11.75 -7.00 19.50
C TYR A 407 -12.48 -7.75 18.39
N HIS A 408 -13.81 -7.66 18.45
CA HIS A 408 -14.71 -8.12 17.40
C HIS A 408 -15.75 -7.06 17.10
N PHE A 409 -16.25 -7.01 15.87
CA PHE A 409 -17.43 -6.24 15.54
C PHE A 409 -18.65 -6.79 16.28
N THR A 410 -19.51 -5.89 16.72
CA THR A 410 -20.81 -6.22 17.32
C THR A 410 -21.84 -6.55 16.25
N ASP A 411 -22.80 -7.41 16.60
CA ASP A 411 -23.92 -7.78 15.73
C ASP A 411 -24.81 -6.58 15.38
N ILE A 412 -25.56 -6.72 14.27
CA ILE A 412 -26.52 -5.72 13.83
C ILE A 412 -27.58 -5.50 14.92
N GLY A 413 -27.68 -4.26 15.40
CA GLY A 413 -28.67 -3.85 16.43
C GLY A 413 -28.07 -3.60 17.82
N ASP A 414 -26.79 -3.93 18.04
CA ASP A 414 -26.09 -3.51 19.27
C ASP A 414 -25.89 -1.99 19.29
N LYS A 415 -25.82 -1.41 20.49
CA LYS A 415 -25.47 0.00 20.71
C LYS A 415 -23.98 0.27 20.51
N ASN A 416 -23.14 -0.73 20.78
CA ASN A 416 -21.70 -0.63 20.60
C ASN A 416 -21.29 -1.03 19.17
N TRP A 417 -20.09 -0.66 18.75
CA TRP A 417 -19.49 -1.05 17.47
C TRP A 417 -18.51 -2.21 17.61
N TRP A 418 -18.01 -2.42 18.82
CA TRP A 418 -17.04 -3.44 19.16
C TRP A 418 -17.44 -4.18 20.42
N THR A 419 -17.07 -5.44 20.49
CA THR A 419 -16.90 -6.18 21.74
C THR A 419 -15.42 -6.40 21.96
N ARG A 420 -15.00 -6.55 23.22
CA ARG A 420 -13.60 -6.87 23.53
C ARG A 420 -13.50 -7.87 24.67
N SER A 421 -12.57 -8.81 24.56
CA SER A 421 -12.25 -9.79 25.61
C SER A 421 -10.79 -9.65 26.02
N PHE A 422 -10.55 -9.59 27.33
CA PHE A 422 -9.19 -9.52 27.87
C PHE A 422 -8.44 -10.82 27.57
N GLN A 423 -7.20 -10.71 27.11
CA GLN A 423 -6.33 -11.86 26.85
C GLN A 423 -5.23 -11.96 27.90
N GLU A 424 -4.37 -10.96 27.95
CA GLU A 424 -3.19 -10.96 28.80
C GLU A 424 -2.70 -9.54 29.12
N GLU A 425 -1.80 -9.45 30.11
CA GLU A 425 -1.04 -8.23 30.36
C GLU A 425 0.09 -8.14 29.33
N TYR A 426 -0.06 -7.23 28.37
CA TYR A 426 0.89 -7.04 27.27
C TYR A 426 2.23 -6.46 27.76
N MET A 427 2.17 -5.51 28.71
CA MET A 427 3.34 -4.89 29.32
C MET A 427 3.08 -4.75 30.81
N PRO A 428 4.02 -5.22 31.66
CA PRO A 428 3.89 -5.11 33.10
C PRO A 428 3.87 -3.66 33.54
N THR A 429 3.45 -3.42 34.77
CA THR A 429 3.42 -2.07 35.32
C THR A 429 4.83 -1.48 35.44
N PHE A 430 5.06 -0.35 34.77
CA PHE A 430 6.26 0.46 34.88
C PHE A 430 5.98 1.74 35.66
N ASN A 431 6.93 2.10 36.52
CA ASN A 431 6.99 3.40 37.16
C ASN A 431 7.74 4.38 36.25
N LYS A 432 7.35 5.66 36.26
CA LYS A 432 8.02 6.78 35.61
C LYS A 432 9.55 6.84 35.86
N GLY A 433 10.01 6.39 37.04
CA GLY A 433 11.42 6.31 37.41
C GLY A 433 12.10 4.95 37.14
N ASN A 434 11.56 4.10 36.27
CA ASN A 434 12.12 2.78 36.02
C ASN A 434 13.45 2.85 35.24
N ASP A 435 14.56 2.58 35.94
CA ASP A 435 15.92 2.58 35.36
C ASP A 435 16.09 1.53 34.25
N ALA A 436 15.43 0.38 34.35
CA ALA A 436 15.52 -0.66 33.32
C ALA A 436 14.92 -0.18 31.98
N LEU A 437 13.79 0.52 32.03
CA LEU A 437 13.18 1.13 30.84
C LEU A 437 14.10 2.20 30.24
N LEU A 438 14.68 3.07 31.07
CA LEU A 438 15.59 4.12 30.61
C LEU A 438 16.87 3.54 29.98
N ASN A 439 17.44 2.51 30.60
CA ASN A 439 18.63 1.81 30.09
C ASN A 439 18.33 1.15 28.75
N TYR A 440 17.22 0.42 28.65
CA TYR A 440 16.78 -0.20 27.40
C TYR A 440 16.63 0.82 26.27
N LEU A 441 15.98 1.97 26.53
CA LEU A 441 15.79 3.02 25.53
C LEU A 441 17.10 3.72 25.14
N THR A 442 18.06 3.79 26.06
CA THR A 442 19.41 4.32 25.80
C THR A 442 20.23 3.36 24.94
N GLU A 443 20.19 2.05 25.25
CA GLU A 443 20.87 0.99 24.49
C GLU A 443 20.37 0.91 23.05
N HIS A 444 19.06 1.05 22.85
CA HIS A 444 18.43 1.10 21.53
C HIS A 444 18.62 2.45 20.81
N LYS A 445 19.40 3.37 21.38
CA LYS A 445 19.72 4.70 20.84
C LYS A 445 18.49 5.57 20.54
N ILE A 446 17.40 5.35 21.27
CA ILE A 446 16.17 6.14 21.13
C ILE A 446 16.28 7.42 21.97
N ILE A 447 16.73 7.27 23.21
CA ILE A 447 17.01 8.40 24.10
C ILE A 447 18.52 8.61 24.11
N ASN A 448 18.97 9.75 23.56
CA ASN A 448 20.36 10.18 23.67
C ASN A 448 20.54 11.01 24.94
N LYS A 449 21.56 10.68 25.74
CA LYS A 449 21.97 11.50 26.90
C LYS A 449 22.48 12.89 26.48
N ARG A 450 22.94 13.04 25.23
CA ARG A 450 23.23 14.35 24.63
C ARG A 450 21.95 14.91 24.01
N LYS A 451 21.56 16.13 24.38
CA LYS A 451 20.57 16.90 23.60
C LYS A 451 21.06 16.91 22.16
N SER A 452 20.28 16.32 21.26
CA SER A 452 20.42 16.56 19.83
C SER A 452 20.24 18.06 19.60
N GLU A 453 21.33 18.79 19.37
CA GLU A 453 21.25 20.16 18.88
C GLU A 453 20.80 20.10 17.43
N PHE A 454 19.48 20.01 17.24
CA PHE A 454 18.88 20.16 15.93
C PHE A 454 19.09 21.62 15.51
N VAL A 455 20.17 21.89 14.78
CA VAL A 455 20.41 23.20 14.17
C VAL A 455 19.41 23.34 13.03
N ASN A 456 18.23 23.87 13.34
CA ASN A 456 17.35 24.37 12.30
C ASN A 456 18.08 25.49 11.59
N GLY A 457 18.68 25.17 10.44
CA GLY A 457 19.14 26.16 9.49
C GLY A 457 17.98 27.09 9.07
N PRO A 458 18.26 28.13 8.28
CA PRO A 458 17.24 29.09 7.83
C PRO A 458 15.99 28.40 7.25
N LEU A 459 16.18 27.33 6.48
CA LEU A 459 15.11 26.51 5.92
C LEU A 459 14.26 25.81 6.98
N GLY A 460 14.86 25.23 8.03
CA GLY A 460 14.13 24.57 9.10
C GLY A 460 13.28 25.53 9.92
N LYS A 461 13.78 26.75 10.16
CA LYS A 461 13.01 27.83 10.80
C LYS A 461 11.84 28.27 9.93
N TYR A 462 12.07 28.46 8.63
CA TYR A 462 11.03 28.80 7.67
C TYR A 462 9.95 27.72 7.57
N LEU A 463 10.34 26.45 7.41
CA LEU A 463 9.40 25.32 7.38
C LEU A 463 8.58 25.20 8.66
N LYS A 464 9.19 25.45 9.83
CA LYS A 464 8.47 25.45 11.12
C LYS A 464 7.47 26.61 11.20
N GLN A 465 7.79 27.76 10.63
CA GLN A 465 6.88 28.90 10.55
C GLN A 465 5.73 28.63 9.58
N CYS A 466 6.00 28.08 8.40
CA CYS A 466 4.98 27.59 7.48
C CYS A 466 4.08 26.55 8.15
N HIS A 467 4.67 25.56 8.84
CA HIS A 467 3.91 24.54 9.55
C HIS A 467 3.00 25.15 10.63
N ARG A 468 3.45 26.15 11.40
CA ARG A 468 2.61 26.86 12.37
C ARG A 468 1.46 27.63 11.71
N LEU A 469 1.69 28.20 10.53
CA LEU A 469 0.66 28.90 9.75
C LEU A 469 -0.37 27.91 9.17
N THR A 470 0.05 26.68 8.83
CA THR A 470 -0.82 25.65 8.25
C THR A 470 -1.42 24.70 9.27
N ALA A 471 -0.91 24.61 10.49
CA ALA A 471 -1.32 23.63 11.51
C ALA A 471 -2.78 23.79 11.99
N GLY A 472 -3.48 24.86 11.58
CA GLY A 472 -4.92 25.05 11.81
C GLY A 472 -5.78 24.97 10.55
N ILE A 473 -5.18 24.74 9.37
CA ILE A 473 -5.91 24.61 8.11
C ILE A 473 -6.26 23.14 7.93
N ASP A 474 -7.55 22.83 7.89
CA ASP A 474 -8.04 21.48 7.57
C ASP A 474 -7.38 21.00 6.26
N GLU A 475 -6.69 19.86 6.31
CA GLU A 475 -6.01 19.26 5.15
C GLU A 475 -6.98 19.07 3.97
N ILE A 476 -8.26 18.84 4.27
CA ILE A 476 -9.35 18.74 3.28
C ILE A 476 -9.62 20.10 2.65
N ALA A 477 -9.61 21.18 3.43
CA ALA A 477 -9.76 22.55 2.93
C ALA A 477 -8.56 22.93 2.04
N LEU A 478 -7.33 22.53 2.39
CA LEU A 478 -6.15 22.78 1.56
C LEU A 478 -6.23 22.05 0.22
N ILE A 479 -6.53 20.75 0.24
CA ILE A 479 -6.63 19.93 -0.98
C ILE A 479 -7.78 20.42 -1.86
N SER A 480 -8.95 20.68 -1.30
CA SER A 480 -10.09 21.24 -2.05
C SER A 480 -9.76 22.60 -2.65
N THR A 481 -9.05 23.47 -1.93
CA THR A 481 -8.59 24.77 -2.45
C THR A 481 -7.61 24.57 -3.60
N MET A 482 -6.64 23.65 -3.51
CA MET A 482 -5.73 23.35 -4.61
C MET A 482 -6.46 22.81 -5.85
N VAL A 483 -7.43 21.89 -5.66
CA VAL A 483 -8.25 21.36 -6.77
C VAL A 483 -9.05 22.48 -7.43
N VAL A 484 -9.67 23.36 -6.65
CA VAL A 484 -10.40 24.54 -7.14
C VAL A 484 -9.46 25.46 -7.92
N LEU A 485 -8.27 25.75 -7.40
CA LEU A 485 -7.27 26.58 -8.09
C LEU A 485 -6.78 25.97 -9.41
N VAL A 486 -6.57 24.65 -9.47
CA VAL A 486 -6.22 23.96 -10.72
C VAL A 486 -7.38 24.01 -11.71
N PHE A 487 -8.61 23.85 -11.23
CA PHE A 487 -9.81 23.95 -12.06
C PHE A 487 -9.99 25.36 -12.62
N PHE A 488 -9.83 26.39 -11.79
CA PHE A 488 -9.84 27.80 -12.21
C PHE A 488 -8.72 28.10 -13.21
N ARG A 489 -7.50 27.59 -13.00
CA ARG A 489 -6.40 27.77 -13.95
C ARG A 489 -6.71 27.12 -15.31
N LYS A 490 -7.31 25.93 -15.32
CA LYS A 490 -7.75 25.28 -16.56
C LYS A 490 -8.87 26.05 -17.26
N MET A 491 -9.90 26.46 -16.52
CA MET A 491 -10.98 27.34 -17.02
C MET A 491 -10.41 28.62 -17.63
N TYR A 492 -9.56 29.33 -16.89
CA TYR A 492 -8.91 30.56 -17.35
C TYR A 492 -8.13 30.32 -18.65
N SER A 493 -7.33 29.25 -18.72
CA SER A 493 -6.59 28.90 -19.94
C SER A 493 -7.51 28.55 -21.12
N TYR A 494 -8.67 27.94 -20.88
CA TYR A 494 -9.66 27.61 -21.90
C TYR A 494 -10.35 28.87 -22.43
N PHE A 495 -10.79 29.77 -21.56
CA PHE A 495 -11.42 31.04 -21.96
C PHE A 495 -10.44 31.98 -22.66
N PHE A 496 -9.19 32.10 -22.18
CA PHE A 496 -8.19 32.95 -22.84
C PHE A 496 -7.70 32.38 -24.18
N SER A 497 -7.66 31.05 -24.33
CA SER A 497 -7.32 30.42 -25.62
C SER A 497 -8.47 30.43 -26.62
N ALA A 498 -9.72 30.52 -26.15
CA ALA A 498 -10.89 30.75 -27.00
C ALA A 498 -10.96 32.21 -27.48
N HIS A 499 -10.59 33.18 -26.64
CA HIS A 499 -10.56 34.60 -27.04
C HIS A 499 -9.49 34.87 -28.12
N ARG A 500 -8.31 34.25 -28.01
CA ARG A 500 -7.22 34.35 -29.01
C ARG A 500 -7.46 33.62 -30.35
N ARG A 501 -8.58 32.91 -30.51
CA ARG A 501 -8.98 32.32 -31.82
C ARG A 501 -10.02 33.14 -32.57
N ASN A 502 -10.58 34.16 -31.92
CA ASN A 502 -11.58 35.06 -32.49
C ASN A 502 -11.03 36.48 -32.74
N GLU A 503 -9.73 36.68 -32.53
CA GLU A 503 -8.90 37.78 -33.05
C GLU A 503 -7.96 37.20 -34.11
#